data_AF-A0A1E7HII2-F1
#
_entry.id   AF-A0A1E7HII2-F1
#
_cell.length_a   1.000
_cell.length_b   1.000
_cell.length_c   1.000
_cell.angle_alpha   90.00
_cell.angle_beta   90.00
_cell.angle_gamma   90.00
#
_symmetry.space_group_name_H-M   'P 1'
#
loop_
_entity.id
_entity.type
_entity.pdbx_description
1 polymer ?
#
loop_
_entity_poly.entity_id
_entity_poly.type
_entity_poly.pdbx_seq_one_letter_code
_entity_poly.pdbx_strand_id
1 'polypeptide(L)'
;MDYRFTNNNGAMYLHDEYEGDMIATNFHQIVRLRKLGYQSASTMVGVFYGLTAGIGFTLYVSLGVVELMQGMFEAVELPPGMSMGMILYTDINIDILYTLVTIIIVLHSLLSSLMIRFVDGGNLLNGTTHFVMMVWIGAISAVVCKASVSSLLGLG
;
A
#
# COMPACT_ATOMS: atom_id res chain seq x y z
N MET A 1 50.86 39.09 6.05
CA MET A 1 49.63 39.21 5.27
C MET A 1 48.61 38.30 5.94
N ASP A 2 47.50 38.86 6.39
CA ASP A 2 46.40 38.12 7.01
C ASP A 2 45.57 37.49 5.88
N TYR A 3 45.73 36.19 5.64
CA TYR A 3 45.03 35.48 4.58
C TYR A 3 43.61 35.19 5.06
N ARG A 4 42.63 35.94 4.53
CA ARG A 4 41.21 35.77 4.82
C ARG A 4 40.55 34.95 3.73
N PHE A 5 39.84 33.90 4.13
CA PHE A 5 39.11 33.01 3.22
C PHE A 5 37.61 33.31 3.32
N THR A 6 36.92 33.30 2.18
CA THR A 6 35.47 33.53 2.11
C THR A 6 34.74 32.20 2.03
N ASN A 7 33.78 31.97 2.94
CA ASN A 7 32.93 30.78 2.90
C ASN A 7 31.76 30.92 1.89
N ASN A 8 30.96 29.86 1.75
CA ASN A 8 29.81 29.80 0.84
C ASN A 8 28.70 30.83 1.13
N ASN A 9 28.75 31.51 2.28
CA ASN A 9 27.80 32.54 2.71
C ASN A 9 28.38 33.97 2.62
N GLY A 10 29.59 34.14 2.05
CA GLY A 10 30.22 35.45 1.86
C GLY A 10 30.90 36.05 3.10
N ALA A 11 31.00 35.29 4.20
CA ALA A 11 31.68 35.72 5.41
C ALA A 11 33.20 35.46 5.31
N MET A 12 34.01 36.44 5.73
CA MET A 12 35.48 36.36 5.75
C MET A 12 35.97 35.82 7.09
N TYR A 13 36.73 34.72 7.02
CA TYR A 13 37.29 34.02 8.17
C TYR A 13 38.80 33.94 8.09
N LEU A 14 39.44 33.79 9.25
CA LEU A 14 40.85 33.36 9.30
C LEU A 14 40.96 31.89 8.88
N HIS A 15 42.15 31.45 8.47
CA HIS A 15 42.39 30.10 7.94
C HIS A 15 41.78 28.99 8.81
N ASP A 16 42.03 29.02 10.12
CA ASP A 16 41.57 27.98 11.06
C ASP A 16 40.04 27.99 11.26
N GLU A 17 39.41 29.17 11.19
CA GLU A 17 37.96 29.32 11.29
C GLU A 17 37.24 28.82 10.02
N TYR A 18 37.86 29.04 8.85
CA TYR A 18 37.35 28.58 7.57
C TYR A 18 37.34 27.05 7.47
N GLU A 19 38.42 26.39 7.90
CA GLU A 19 38.50 24.92 7.93
C GLU A 19 37.44 24.34 8.89
N GLY A 20 37.25 24.95 10.06
CA GLY A 20 36.21 24.55 11.02
C GLY A 20 34.78 24.65 10.44
N ASP A 21 34.47 25.73 9.73
CA ASP A 21 33.16 25.94 9.09
C ASP A 21 32.89 24.95 7.95
N MET A 22 33.92 24.63 7.15
CA MET A 22 33.84 23.59 6.12
C MET A 22 33.56 22.21 6.73
N ILE A 23 34.26 21.84 7.80
CA ILE A 23 34.06 20.56 8.48
C ILE A 23 32.65 20.49 9.08
N ALA A 24 32.21 21.55 9.75
CA ALA A 24 30.87 21.64 10.33
C ALA A 24 29.78 21.50 9.25
N THR A 25 29.94 22.19 8.12
CA THR A 25 29.00 22.12 6.98
C THR A 25 28.93 20.71 6.38
N ASN A 26 30.08 20.08 6.15
CA ASN A 26 30.14 18.70 5.64
C ASN A 26 29.50 17.72 6.63
N PHE A 27 29.78 17.86 7.92
CA PHE A 27 29.18 17.03 8.97
C PHE A 27 27.65 17.17 8.98
N HIS A 28 27.14 18.40 8.93
CA HIS A 28 25.70 18.65 8.82
C HIS A 28 25.09 18.02 7.57
N GLN A 29 25.76 18.11 6.41
CA GLN A 29 25.29 17.50 5.18
C GLN A 29 25.23 15.97 5.27
N ILE A 30 26.24 15.32 5.85
CA ILE A 30 26.26 13.86 6.05
C ILE A 30 25.11 13.43 6.96
N VAL A 31 24.92 14.12 8.09
CA VAL A 31 23.81 13.84 9.01
C VAL A 31 22.46 14.03 8.32
N ARG A 32 22.32 15.08 7.51
CA ARG A 32 21.10 15.35 6.74
C ARG A 32 20.82 14.25 5.71
N LEU A 33 21.84 13.76 5.00
CA LEU A 33 21.70 12.68 4.02
C LEU A 33 21.23 11.37 4.68
N ARG A 34 21.79 11.03 5.85
CA ARG A 34 21.32 9.87 6.63
C ARG A 34 19.85 10.03 7.03
N LYS A 35 19.48 11.20 7.56
CA LYS A 35 18.09 11.50 7.93
C LYS A 35 17.15 11.39 6.73
N LEU A 36 17.55 11.90 5.56
CA LEU A 36 16.79 11.81 4.33
C LEU A 36 16.59 10.36 3.88
N GLY A 37 17.63 9.52 3.99
CA GLY A 37 17.54 8.09 3.67
C GLY A 37 16.49 7.36 4.52
N TYR A 38 16.54 7.52 5.85
CA TYR A 38 15.56 6.95 6.76
C TYR A 38 14.14 7.52 6.55
N GLN A 39 14.04 8.81 6.26
CA GLN A 39 12.76 9.47 6.02
C GLN A 39 12.09 8.95 4.74
N SER A 40 12.84 8.82 3.64
CA SER A 40 12.32 8.27 2.37
C SER A 40 11.86 6.82 2.51
N ALA A 41 12.56 6.01 3.30
CA ALA A 41 12.15 4.65 3.61
C ALA A 41 10.81 4.63 4.38
N SER A 42 10.70 5.46 5.43
CA SER A 42 9.49 5.54 6.25
C SER A 42 8.26 6.02 5.47
N THR A 43 8.41 6.98 4.55
CA THR A 43 7.28 7.45 3.72
C THR A 43 6.85 6.38 2.72
N MET A 44 7.79 5.66 2.11
CA MET A 44 7.51 4.58 1.17
C MET A 44 6.73 3.44 1.82
N VAL A 45 7.08 3.07 3.07
CA VAL A 45 6.32 2.11 3.87
C VAL A 45 4.87 2.55 4.03
N GLY A 46 4.63 3.82 4.40
CA GLY A 46 3.28 4.38 4.53
C GLY A 46 2.46 4.30 3.23
N VAL A 47 3.09 4.54 2.08
CA VAL A 47 2.43 4.44 0.76
C VAL A 47 1.98 3.01 0.48
N PHE A 48 2.81 1.99 0.76
CA PHE A 48 2.41 0.59 0.54
C PHE A 48 1.24 0.16 1.42
N TYR A 49 1.20 0.61 2.67
CA TYR A 49 0.06 0.34 3.56
C TYR A 49 -1.23 0.97 3.03
N GLY A 50 -1.19 2.25 2.63
CA GLY A 50 -2.35 2.94 2.07
C GLY A 50 -2.82 2.32 0.75
N LEU A 51 -1.88 1.96 -0.12
CA LEU A 51 -2.18 1.35 -1.41
C LEU A 51 -2.76 -0.06 -1.25
N THR A 52 -2.23 -0.87 -0.34
CA THR A 52 -2.79 -2.19 -0.03
C THR A 52 -4.24 -2.08 0.47
N ALA A 53 -4.50 -1.15 1.39
CA ALA A 53 -5.85 -0.89 1.89
C ALA A 53 -6.79 -0.43 0.77
N GLY A 54 -6.35 0.51 -0.08
CA GLY A 54 -7.15 1.04 -1.17
C GLY A 54 -7.46 0.00 -2.26
N ILE A 55 -6.46 -0.78 -2.67
CA ILE A 55 -6.65 -1.87 -3.64
C ILE A 55 -7.59 -2.94 -3.06
N GLY A 56 -7.33 -3.39 -1.84
CA GLY A 56 -8.15 -4.40 -1.20
C GLY A 56 -9.61 -3.97 -1.09
N PHE A 57 -9.84 -2.76 -0.58
CA PHE A 57 -11.18 -2.19 -0.48
C PHE A 57 -11.88 -2.12 -1.84
N THR A 58 -11.21 -1.57 -2.87
CA THR A 58 -11.81 -1.40 -4.20
C THR A 58 -12.17 -2.73 -4.85
N LEU A 59 -11.26 -3.71 -4.79
CA LEU A 59 -11.48 -5.03 -5.38
C LEU A 59 -12.61 -5.80 -4.70
N TYR A 60 -12.65 -5.80 -3.36
CA TYR A 60 -13.71 -6.49 -2.63
C TYR A 60 -15.07 -5.81 -2.81
N VAL A 61 -15.15 -4.48 -2.75
CA VAL A 61 -16.39 -3.74 -3.03
C VAL A 61 -16.89 -4.04 -4.44
N SER A 62 -15.99 -4.10 -5.43
CA SER A 62 -16.37 -4.45 -6.80
C SER A 62 -17.01 -5.85 -6.89
N LEU A 63 -16.51 -6.84 -6.13
CA LEU A 63 -17.13 -8.16 -6.07
C LEU A 63 -18.47 -8.13 -5.34
N GLY A 64 -18.58 -7.37 -4.27
CA GLY A 64 -19.84 -7.20 -3.54
C GLY A 64 -20.96 -6.61 -4.39
N VAL A 65 -20.64 -5.68 -5.30
CA VAL A 65 -21.62 -5.16 -6.27
C VAL A 65 -22.08 -6.26 -7.24
N VAL A 66 -21.17 -7.11 -7.72
CA VAL A 66 -21.53 -8.23 -8.62
C VAL A 66 -22.46 -9.22 -7.92
N GLU A 67 -22.18 -9.54 -6.66
CA GLU A 67 -23.01 -10.44 -5.83
C GLU A 67 -24.41 -9.86 -5.59
N LEU A 68 -24.51 -8.56 -5.31
CA LEU A 68 -25.79 -7.86 -5.19
C LEU A 68 -26.60 -7.91 -6.50
N MET A 69 -25.95 -7.70 -7.65
CA MET A 69 -26.62 -7.77 -8.94
C MET A 69 -27.17 -9.17 -9.22
N GLN A 70 -26.40 -10.22 -8.91
CA GLN A 70 -26.84 -11.61 -9.06
C GLN A 70 -28.07 -11.90 -8.18
N GLY A 71 -28.03 -11.53 -6.90
CA GLY A 71 -29.15 -11.72 -5.97
C GLY A 71 -30.44 -10.99 -6.40
N MET A 72 -30.32 -9.81 -7.02
CA MET A 72 -31.49 -9.10 -7.57
C MET A 72 -32.12 -9.82 -8.76
N PHE A 73 -31.32 -10.44 -9.64
CA PHE A 73 -31.83 -11.16 -10.80
C PHE A 73 -32.44 -12.52 -10.43
N GLU A 74 -31.93 -13.18 -9.39
CA GLU A 74 -32.56 -14.40 -8.86
C GLU A 74 -33.95 -14.15 -8.29
N ALA A 75 -34.19 -12.97 -7.71
CA ALA A 75 -35.49 -12.60 -7.15
C ALA A 75 -36.58 -12.31 -8.20
N VAL A 76 -36.24 -12.19 -9.49
CA VAL A 76 -37.19 -11.87 -10.56
C VAL A 76 -37.62 -13.15 -11.29
N GLU A 77 -38.86 -13.58 -11.06
CA GLU A 77 -39.47 -14.68 -11.82
C GLU A 77 -39.65 -14.27 -13.30
N LEU A 78 -38.89 -14.91 -14.19
CA LEU A 78 -38.96 -14.65 -15.63
C LEU A 78 -40.13 -15.43 -16.29
N PRO A 79 -40.88 -14.82 -17.22
CA PRO A 79 -41.93 -15.51 -17.96
C PRO A 79 -41.40 -16.72 -18.76
N PRO A 80 -42.18 -17.81 -18.88
CA PRO A 80 -41.76 -19.00 -19.60
C PRO A 80 -41.50 -18.66 -21.08
N GLY A 81 -40.25 -18.79 -21.51
CA GLY A 81 -39.80 -18.52 -22.89
C GLY A 81 -38.81 -17.36 -23.03
N MET A 82 -38.60 -16.54 -21.99
CA MET A 82 -37.57 -15.51 -21.97
C MET A 82 -36.35 -16.00 -21.21
N SER A 83 -35.39 -16.61 -21.92
CA SER A 83 -34.10 -16.96 -21.32
C SER A 83 -33.23 -15.69 -21.20
N MET A 84 -33.39 -14.97 -20.08
CA MET A 84 -32.33 -14.07 -19.59
C MET A 84 -31.09 -14.87 -19.15
N GLY A 85 -31.17 -16.22 -19.18
CA GLY A 85 -30.13 -17.16 -18.80
C GLY A 85 -28.95 -17.28 -19.77
N MET A 86 -28.92 -16.57 -20.89
CA MET A 86 -27.76 -16.62 -21.81
C MET A 86 -26.75 -15.48 -21.62
N ILE A 87 -27.12 -14.38 -20.95
CA ILE A 87 -26.24 -13.20 -20.82
C ILE A 87 -25.70 -13.01 -19.39
N LEU A 88 -26.43 -13.42 -18.36
CA LEU A 88 -26.04 -13.22 -16.95
C LEU A 88 -25.92 -14.51 -16.12
N TYR A 89 -26.42 -15.64 -16.61
CA TYR A 89 -26.28 -16.94 -15.95
C TYR A 89 -25.00 -17.63 -16.43
N THR A 90 -23.86 -17.05 -16.07
CA THR A 90 -22.63 -17.85 -16.06
C THR A 90 -22.51 -18.37 -14.64
N ASP A 91 -22.50 -19.70 -14.47
CA ASP A 91 -22.29 -20.40 -13.19
C ASP A 91 -20.85 -20.12 -12.68
N ILE A 92 -20.59 -18.86 -12.35
CA ILE A 92 -19.31 -18.39 -11.84
C ILE A 92 -19.47 -18.31 -10.34
N ASN A 93 -18.83 -19.26 -9.66
CA ASN A 93 -18.80 -19.30 -8.22
C ASN A 93 -18.16 -18.02 -7.65
N ILE A 94 -18.95 -17.14 -7.04
CA ILE A 94 -18.47 -15.86 -6.49
C ILE A 94 -17.37 -16.06 -5.42
N ASP A 95 -17.39 -17.18 -4.68
CA ASP A 95 -16.33 -17.49 -3.70
C ASP A 95 -14.98 -17.73 -4.37
N ILE A 96 -14.95 -18.23 -5.61
CA ILE A 96 -13.68 -18.37 -6.35
C ILE A 96 -13.10 -17.00 -6.68
N LEU A 97 -13.94 -16.00 -6.98
CA LEU A 97 -13.51 -14.64 -7.25
C LEU A 97 -12.98 -13.97 -5.98
N TYR A 98 -13.66 -14.14 -4.84
CA TYR A 98 -13.15 -13.68 -3.55
C TYR A 98 -11.79 -14.32 -3.20
N THR A 99 -11.62 -15.61 -3.51
CA THR A 99 -10.37 -16.33 -3.30
C THR A 99 -9.26 -15.80 -4.20
N LEU A 100 -9.54 -15.56 -5.48
CA LEU A 100 -8.62 -14.96 -6.45
C LEU A 100 -8.16 -13.56 -6.03
N VAL A 101 -9.09 -12.69 -5.62
CA VAL A 101 -8.78 -11.34 -5.11
C VAL A 101 -7.90 -11.43 -3.86
N THR A 102 -8.20 -12.35 -2.95
CA THR A 102 -7.39 -12.57 -1.75
C THR A 102 -5.96 -12.99 -2.11
N ILE A 103 -5.80 -13.89 -3.09
CA ILE A 103 -4.47 -14.28 -3.60
C ILE A 103 -3.74 -13.09 -4.22
N ILE A 104 -4.42 -12.24 -4.99
CA ILE A 104 -3.84 -11.03 -5.59
C ILE A 104 -3.32 -10.09 -4.49
N ILE A 105 -4.09 -9.88 -3.42
CA ILE A 105 -3.69 -9.01 -2.29
C ILE A 105 -2.52 -9.61 -1.52
N VAL A 106 -2.48 -10.93 -1.33
CA VAL A 106 -1.35 -11.62 -0.69
C VAL A 106 -0.08 -11.48 -1.53
N LEU A 107 -0.18 -11.69 -2.85
CA LEU A 107 0.95 -11.50 -3.77
C LEU A 107 1.43 -10.03 -3.81
N HIS A 108 0.48 -9.09 -3.82
CA HIS A 108 0.79 -7.66 -3.72
C HIS A 108 1.53 -7.34 -2.42
N SER A 109 1.04 -7.84 -1.29
CA SER A 109 1.65 -7.64 0.03
C SER A 109 3.06 -8.25 0.10
N LEU A 110 3.28 -9.39 -0.56
CA LEU A 110 4.57 -10.05 -0.65
C LEU A 110 5.56 -9.20 -1.45
N LEU A 111 5.17 -8.71 -2.63
CA LEU A 111 6.03 -7.84 -3.45
C LEU A 111 6.34 -6.52 -2.74
N SER A 112 5.33 -5.92 -2.11
CA SER A 112 5.48 -4.69 -1.33
C SER A 112 6.41 -4.87 -0.13
N SER A 113 6.32 -6.00 0.59
CA SER A 113 7.23 -6.33 1.70
C SER A 113 8.68 -6.51 1.23
N LEU A 114 8.90 -7.17 0.09
CA LEU A 114 10.22 -7.29 -0.50
C LEU A 114 10.82 -5.92 -0.87
N MET A 115 10.00 -5.03 -1.45
CA MET A 115 10.42 -3.65 -1.74
C MET A 115 10.83 -2.89 -0.48
N ILE A 116 10.04 -2.98 0.59
CA ILE A 116 10.39 -2.36 1.89
C ILE A 116 11.73 -2.91 2.41
N ARG A 117 11.93 -4.23 2.33
CA ARG A 117 13.19 -4.87 2.75
C ARG A 117 14.40 -4.37 1.96
N PHE A 118 14.26 -4.17 0.64
CA PHE A 118 15.34 -3.64 -0.20
C PHE A 118 15.69 -2.20 0.16
N VAL A 119 14.70 -1.40 0.56
CA VAL A 119 14.86 0.02 0.90
C VAL A 119 15.42 0.21 2.32
N ASP A 120 15.01 -0.62 3.28
CA ASP A 120 15.45 -0.55 4.68
C ASP A 120 16.86 -1.13 4.94
N GLY A 121 17.49 -1.77 3.96
CA GLY A 121 18.88 -2.27 4.11
C GLY A 121 19.02 -3.69 4.66
N GLY A 122 17.99 -4.54 4.53
CA GLY A 122 18.18 -6.00 4.51
C GLY A 122 17.88 -6.80 5.78
N ASN A 123 17.43 -6.20 6.89
CA ASN A 123 16.99 -6.99 8.05
C ASN A 123 15.70 -7.78 7.74
N LEU A 124 15.85 -9.09 7.59
CA LEU A 124 14.77 -10.01 7.20
C LEU A 124 13.58 -9.97 8.17
N LEU A 125 13.84 -9.80 9.48
CA LEU A 125 12.80 -9.75 10.51
C LEU A 125 11.83 -8.58 10.32
N ASN A 126 12.34 -7.39 9.99
CA ASN A 126 11.49 -6.22 9.78
C ASN A 126 10.64 -6.34 8.50
N GLY A 127 11.14 -6.98 7.45
CA GLY A 127 10.35 -7.19 6.23
C GLY A 127 9.13 -8.10 6.46
N THR A 128 9.30 -9.16 7.25
CA THR A 128 8.22 -10.13 7.51
C THR A 128 7.07 -9.55 8.33
N THR A 129 7.34 -8.62 9.25
CA THR A 129 6.28 -7.94 10.02
C THR A 129 5.44 -7.04 9.13
N HIS A 130 6.09 -6.31 8.20
CA HIS A 130 5.39 -5.51 7.21
C HIS A 130 4.48 -6.35 6.29
N PHE A 131 4.95 -7.53 5.87
CA PHE A 131 4.13 -8.47 5.10
C PHE A 131 2.87 -8.89 5.86
N VAL A 132 3.04 -9.37 7.09
CA VAL A 132 1.91 -9.85 7.90
C VAL A 132 0.89 -8.75 8.11
N MET A 133 1.34 -7.54 8.48
CA MET A 133 0.44 -6.40 8.69
C MET A 133 -0.35 -6.03 7.42
N MET A 134 0.28 -6.06 6.24
CA MET A 134 -0.41 -5.81 4.97
C MET A 134 -1.45 -6.88 4.65
N VAL A 135 -1.15 -8.15 4.94
CA VAL A 135 -2.11 -9.26 4.77
C VAL A 135 -3.31 -9.10 5.71
N TRP A 136 -3.09 -8.69 6.96
CA TRP A 136 -4.19 -8.42 7.90
C TRP A 136 -5.14 -7.33 7.40
N ILE A 137 -4.62 -6.26 6.79
CA ILE A 137 -5.45 -5.20 6.18
C ILE A 137 -6.30 -5.78 5.04
N GLY A 138 -5.71 -6.65 4.20
CA GLY A 138 -6.43 -7.39 3.17
C GLY A 138 -7.54 -8.28 3.74
N ALA A 139 -7.25 -9.03 4.81
CA ALA A 139 -8.24 -9.90 5.46
C ALA A 139 -9.40 -9.09 6.08
N ILE A 140 -9.10 -7.98 6.76
CA ILE A 140 -10.12 -7.11 7.35
C ILE A 140 -11.03 -6.55 6.24
N SER A 141 -10.48 -6.07 5.13
CA SER A 141 -11.28 -5.55 4.01
C SER A 141 -12.18 -6.62 3.40
N ALA A 142 -11.72 -7.88 3.30
CA ALA A 142 -12.54 -9.01 2.86
C ALA A 142 -13.73 -9.26 3.79
N VAL A 143 -13.47 -9.33 5.11
CA VAL A 143 -14.51 -9.60 6.13
C VAL A 143 -15.54 -8.48 6.17
N VAL A 144 -15.08 -7.22 6.16
CA VAL A 144 -15.97 -6.05 6.14
C VAL A 144 -16.86 -6.06 4.90
N CYS A 145 -16.31 -6.41 3.73
CA CYS A 145 -17.10 -6.47 2.52
C CYS A 145 -18.13 -7.61 2.55
N LYS A 146 -17.73 -8.84 2.91
CA LYS A 146 -18.67 -9.97 3.01
C LYS A 146 -19.79 -9.66 4.01
N ALA A 147 -19.46 -9.08 5.16
CA ALA A 147 -20.46 -8.66 6.14
C ALA A 147 -21.42 -7.63 5.54
N SER A 148 -20.90 -6.61 4.85
CA SER A 148 -21.73 -5.56 4.21
C SER A 148 -22.68 -6.12 3.16
N VAL A 149 -22.21 -7.04 2.31
CA VAL A 149 -23.04 -7.68 1.28
C VAL A 149 -24.12 -8.57 1.91
N SER A 150 -23.77 -9.36 2.93
CA SER A 150 -24.75 -10.22 3.63
C SER A 150 -25.88 -9.40 4.26
N SER A 151 -25.55 -8.25 4.86
CA SER A 151 -26.53 -7.33 5.45
C SER A 151 -27.45 -6.71 4.39
N LEU A 152 -26.91 -6.38 3.20
CA LEU A 152 -27.67 -5.79 2.11
C LEU A 152 -28.62 -6.79 1.43
N LEU A 153 -28.23 -8.06 1.37
CA LEU A 153 -29.08 -9.15 0.90
C LEU A 153 -30.12 -9.62 1.95
N GLY A 154 -30.04 -9.10 3.18
CA GLY A 154 -30.94 -9.49 4.28
C GLY A 154 -30.65 -10.90 4.82
N LEU A 155 -29.44 -11.42 4.61
CA LEU A 155 -28.98 -12.74 5.06
C LEU A 155 -28.18 -12.68 6.38
N GLY A 156 -28.04 -11.49 6.98
CA GLY A 156 -27.30 -11.22 8.21
C GLY A 156 -28.18 -10.89 9.42
#